data_AF-A0A074TNI7-F1
#
_entry.id   AF-A0A074TNI7-F1
#
_cell.length_a   1.000
_cell.length_b   1.000
_cell.length_c   1.000
_cell.angle_alpha   90.00
_cell.angle_beta   90.00
_cell.angle_gamma   90.00
#
_symmetry.space_group_name_H-M   'P 1'
#
loop_
_entity.id
_entity.type
_entity.pdbx_description
1 polymer ?
#
loop_
_entity_poly.entity_id
_entity_poly.type
_entity_poly.pdbx_seq_one_letter_code
_entity_poly.pdbx_strand_id
1 'polypeptide(L)'
;MLSAAEITAAADDLLDAERGRHQIGLLSLRHPQITLEDAYAIQSAQMARKLAQGRRILGWKIGLTSKVMQAALGIDTPDSGVLYNDMLFQSGATVPAGRFIQPRIEAEIAFVMKGPLSGSVTREAVLAATDYVTPALEILDTRILRHDPATGTARKIFDTVADNAANAGIVLGETRHAPDAVDLRWTGAILRKDGAVEATGLGAAVLDDPVTGLVWLARRMGQYAQRIEPGQVILSGSFIAPIECPPGTAIAADYGPFGQISIDFA
;
A
#
# COMPACT_ATOMS: atom_id res chain seq x y z
N MET A 1 -25.11 1.54 -3.64
CA MET A 1 -24.22 1.62 -4.81
C MET A 1 -24.33 2.99 -5.40
N LEU A 2 -23.18 3.58 -5.71
CA LEU A 2 -23.06 4.88 -6.36
C LEU A 2 -23.39 4.77 -7.85
N SER A 3 -23.86 5.87 -8.42
CA SER A 3 -23.97 6.02 -9.88
C SER A 3 -22.59 6.11 -10.52
N ALA A 4 -22.51 5.78 -11.82
CA ALA A 4 -21.28 5.94 -12.59
C ALA A 4 -20.75 7.39 -12.59
N ALA A 5 -21.65 8.38 -12.54
CA ALA A 5 -21.29 9.79 -12.45
C ALA A 5 -20.65 10.13 -11.10
N GLU A 6 -21.20 9.62 -9.99
CA GLU A 6 -20.61 9.81 -8.65
C GLU A 6 -19.24 9.14 -8.52
N ILE A 7 -19.08 7.93 -9.05
CA ILE A 7 -17.78 7.22 -9.08
C ILE A 7 -16.74 8.04 -9.85
N THR A 8 -17.14 8.56 -11.02
CA THR A 8 -16.29 9.37 -11.89
C THR A 8 -15.87 10.66 -11.18
N ALA A 9 -16.82 11.37 -10.57
CA ALA A 9 -16.56 12.60 -9.84
C ALA A 9 -15.64 12.38 -8.63
N ALA A 10 -15.88 11.34 -7.82
CA ALA A 10 -15.02 11.02 -6.69
C ALA A 10 -13.59 10.65 -7.11
N ALA A 11 -13.44 9.96 -8.25
CA ALA A 11 -12.12 9.67 -8.82
C ALA A 11 -11.40 10.94 -9.29
N ASP A 12 -12.10 11.87 -9.93
CA ASP A 12 -11.54 13.15 -10.38
C ASP A 12 -11.14 14.02 -9.17
N ASP A 13 -11.98 14.12 -8.15
CA ASP A 13 -11.68 14.85 -6.92
C ASP A 13 -10.40 14.35 -6.24
N LEU A 14 -10.19 13.02 -6.18
CA LEU A 14 -8.99 12.42 -5.59
C LEU A 14 -7.73 12.67 -6.43
N LEU A 15 -7.82 12.63 -7.76
CA LEU A 15 -6.70 12.96 -8.64
C LEU A 15 -6.35 14.44 -8.58
N ASP A 16 -7.36 15.30 -8.42
CA ASP A 16 -7.19 16.73 -8.24
C ASP A 16 -6.57 17.04 -6.88
N ALA A 17 -7.00 16.35 -5.82
CA ALA A 17 -6.39 16.41 -4.49
C ALA A 17 -4.92 15.99 -4.50
N GLU A 18 -4.58 14.87 -5.16
CA GLU A 18 -3.20 14.40 -5.33
C GLU A 18 -2.36 15.42 -6.13
N ARG A 19 -2.93 16.01 -7.19
CA ARG A 19 -2.24 17.01 -8.01
C ARG A 19 -2.05 18.34 -7.25
N GLY A 20 -3.07 18.78 -6.55
CA GLY A 20 -3.12 20.05 -5.82
C GLY A 20 -2.51 20.02 -4.42
N ARG A 21 -2.15 18.83 -3.91
CA ARG A 21 -1.59 18.61 -2.57
C ARG A 21 -2.52 19.14 -1.46
N HIS A 22 -3.82 18.89 -1.60
CA HIS A 22 -4.80 19.24 -0.58
C HIS A 22 -5.70 18.04 -0.30
N GLN A 23 -6.25 17.98 0.91
CA GLN A 23 -7.20 16.94 1.28
C GLN A 23 -8.62 17.34 0.87
N ILE A 24 -9.44 16.36 0.53
CA ILE A 24 -10.89 16.48 0.41
C ILE A 24 -11.57 15.91 1.65
N GLY A 25 -12.86 16.23 1.82
CA GLY A 25 -13.70 15.65 2.86
C GLY A 25 -13.91 14.13 2.68
N LEU A 26 -14.53 13.51 3.68
CA LEU A 26 -14.84 12.08 3.67
C LEU A 26 -15.85 11.74 2.56
N LEU A 27 -15.50 10.81 1.67
CA LEU A 27 -16.42 10.29 0.67
C LEU A 27 -17.55 9.51 1.32
N SER A 28 -17.27 8.82 2.43
CA SER A 28 -18.27 8.11 3.25
C SER A 28 -19.23 9.03 4.00
N LEU A 29 -18.88 10.30 4.20
CA LEU A 29 -19.81 11.31 4.71
C LEU A 29 -20.66 11.88 3.57
N ARG A 30 -20.04 12.17 2.42
CA ARG A 30 -20.71 12.64 1.21
C ARG A 30 -21.70 11.61 0.65
N HIS A 31 -21.34 10.33 0.74
CA HIS A 31 -22.12 9.20 0.27
C HIS A 31 -22.26 8.14 1.38
N PRO A 32 -23.22 8.32 2.31
CA PRO A 32 -23.39 7.42 3.45
C PRO A 32 -23.62 5.94 3.10
N GLN A 33 -24.10 5.67 1.89
CA GLN A 33 -24.37 4.35 1.32
C GLN A 33 -23.21 3.75 0.51
N ILE A 34 -22.03 4.38 0.52
CA ILE A 34 -20.84 3.88 -0.19
C ILE A 34 -20.48 2.48 0.32
N THR A 35 -20.15 1.59 -0.61
CA THR A 35 -19.73 0.22 -0.33
C THR A 35 -18.25 0.01 -0.68
N LEU A 36 -17.69 -1.14 -0.32
CA LEU A 36 -16.35 -1.51 -0.79
C LEU A 36 -16.28 -1.65 -2.32
N GLU A 37 -17.34 -2.14 -2.95
CA GLU A 37 -17.42 -2.25 -4.40
C GLU A 37 -17.36 -0.86 -5.06
N ASP A 38 -18.12 0.10 -4.53
CA ASP A 38 -18.06 1.51 -4.98
C ASP A 38 -16.64 2.10 -4.82
N ALA A 39 -15.98 1.82 -3.68
CA ALA A 39 -14.64 2.31 -3.41
C ALA A 39 -13.60 1.73 -4.40
N TYR A 40 -13.68 0.43 -4.73
CA TYR A 40 -12.83 -0.18 -5.75
C TYR A 40 -13.17 0.30 -7.18
N ALA A 41 -14.43 0.63 -7.45
CA ALA A 41 -14.81 1.25 -8.71
C ALA A 41 -14.19 2.67 -8.85
N ILE A 42 -14.17 3.46 -7.76
CA ILE A 42 -13.47 4.75 -7.70
C ILE A 42 -11.96 4.58 -7.91
N GLN A 43 -11.33 3.59 -7.25
CA GLN A 43 -9.91 3.26 -7.46
C GLN A 43 -9.64 2.85 -8.92
N SER A 44 -10.51 2.03 -9.52
CA SER A 44 -10.38 1.59 -10.91
C SER A 44 -10.53 2.74 -11.90
N ALA A 45 -11.43 3.69 -11.62
CA ALA A 45 -11.61 4.90 -12.41
C ALA A 45 -10.38 5.83 -12.36
N GLN A 46 -9.69 5.92 -11.22
CA GLN A 46 -8.41 6.62 -11.10
C GLN A 46 -7.30 5.88 -11.86
N MET A 47 -7.26 4.55 -11.74
CA MET A 47 -6.29 3.72 -12.46
C MET A 47 -6.40 3.93 -13.97
N ALA A 48 -7.61 3.88 -14.54
CA ALA A 48 -7.83 4.11 -15.96
C ALA A 48 -7.27 5.48 -16.42
N ARG A 49 -7.51 6.55 -15.65
CA ARG A 49 -7.00 7.90 -15.96
C ARG A 49 -5.48 7.98 -15.86
N LYS A 50 -4.89 7.40 -14.82
CA LYS A 50 -3.43 7.36 -14.62
C LYS A 50 -2.75 6.59 -15.77
N LEU A 51 -3.33 5.48 -16.23
CA LEU A 51 -2.84 4.73 -17.39
C LEU A 51 -2.98 5.53 -18.70
N ALA A 52 -4.10 6.22 -18.90
CA ALA A 52 -4.28 7.10 -20.06
C ALA A 52 -3.27 8.26 -20.10
N GLN A 53 -2.74 8.67 -18.95
CA GLN A 53 -1.64 9.64 -18.81
C GLN A 53 -0.24 9.03 -19.00
N GLY A 54 -0.14 7.75 -19.35
CA GLY A 54 1.13 7.07 -19.64
C GLY A 54 1.82 6.43 -18.43
N ARG A 55 1.18 6.39 -17.25
CA ARG A 55 1.71 5.60 -16.12
C ARG A 55 1.58 4.11 -16.43
N ARG A 56 2.45 3.32 -15.81
CA ARG A 56 2.43 1.86 -15.89
C ARG A 56 2.24 1.28 -14.51
N ILE A 57 1.49 0.17 -14.43
CA ILE A 57 1.36 -0.60 -13.19
C ILE A 57 2.72 -1.24 -12.90
N LEU A 58 3.33 -0.84 -11.80
CA LEU A 58 4.52 -1.48 -11.23
C LEU A 58 4.13 -2.71 -10.40
N GLY A 59 2.94 -2.69 -9.81
CA GLY A 59 2.40 -3.82 -9.07
C GLY A 59 1.32 -3.37 -8.09
N TRP A 60 1.29 -3.97 -6.91
CA TRP A 60 0.18 -3.84 -5.97
C TRP A 60 0.65 -3.89 -4.52
N LYS A 61 -0.11 -3.27 -3.64
CA LYS A 61 0.08 -3.40 -2.19
C LYS A 61 -1.13 -4.03 -1.55
N ILE A 62 -0.94 -4.63 -0.38
CA ILE A 62 -2.02 -5.18 0.44
C ILE A 62 -1.97 -4.48 1.78
N GLY A 63 -3.00 -3.72 2.13
CA GLY A 63 -3.10 -3.05 3.42
C GLY A 63 -4.07 -3.76 4.35
N LEU A 64 -4.18 -3.25 5.58
CA LEU A 64 -5.08 -3.77 6.61
C LEU A 64 -4.86 -5.27 6.88
N THR A 65 -3.61 -5.73 6.89
CA THR A 65 -3.20 -7.13 7.11
C THR A 65 -3.19 -7.54 8.58
N SER A 66 -3.26 -6.59 9.51
CA SER A 66 -3.39 -6.86 10.95
C SER A 66 -4.83 -7.20 11.31
N LYS A 67 -5.05 -8.38 11.92
CA LYS A 67 -6.38 -8.77 12.44
C LYS A 67 -6.89 -7.84 13.54
N VAL A 68 -5.99 -7.25 14.33
CA VAL A 68 -6.34 -6.24 15.34
C VAL A 68 -6.87 -4.98 14.67
N MET A 69 -6.20 -4.51 13.61
CA MET A 69 -6.66 -3.34 12.85
C MET A 69 -7.98 -3.60 12.12
N GLN A 70 -8.13 -4.80 11.53
CA GLN A 70 -9.38 -5.22 10.90
C GLN A 70 -10.55 -5.20 11.91
N ALA A 71 -10.36 -5.79 13.10
CA ALA A 71 -11.38 -5.79 14.15
C ALA A 71 -11.72 -4.36 14.64
N ALA A 72 -10.72 -3.50 14.81
CA ALA A 72 -10.93 -2.10 15.22
C ALA A 72 -11.75 -1.29 14.20
N LEU A 73 -11.65 -1.65 12.91
CA LEU A 73 -12.40 -1.03 11.81
C LEU A 73 -13.71 -1.76 11.49
N GLY A 74 -14.04 -2.85 12.19
CA GLY A 74 -15.24 -3.64 11.94
C GLY A 74 -15.25 -4.35 10.58
N ILE A 75 -14.07 -4.72 10.08
CA ILE A 75 -13.88 -5.44 8.81
C ILE A 75 -13.19 -6.79 9.07
N ASP A 76 -13.26 -7.70 8.12
CA ASP A 76 -12.62 -9.02 8.18
C ASP A 76 -11.71 -9.33 6.98
N THR A 77 -11.55 -8.35 6.08
CA THR A 77 -10.76 -8.44 4.85
C THR A 77 -9.63 -7.39 4.82
N PRO A 78 -8.48 -7.74 4.22
CA PRO A 78 -7.49 -6.75 3.76
C PRO A 78 -8.07 -5.79 2.71
N ASP A 79 -7.31 -4.74 2.39
CA ASP A 79 -7.50 -3.93 1.19
C ASP A 79 -6.31 -4.05 0.22
N SER A 80 -6.39 -3.38 -0.93
CA SER A 80 -5.28 -3.33 -1.87
C SER A 80 -5.35 -2.06 -2.71
N GLY A 81 -4.19 -1.61 -3.18
CA GLY A 81 -4.03 -0.48 -4.07
C GLY A 81 -3.04 -0.77 -5.18
N VAL A 82 -3.09 0.06 -6.21
CA VAL A 82 -2.23 -0.01 -7.41
C VAL A 82 -0.94 0.75 -7.14
N LEU A 83 0.20 0.13 -7.44
CA LEU A 83 1.51 0.77 -7.46
C LEU A 83 1.85 1.17 -8.89
N TYR A 84 2.25 2.42 -9.09
CA TYR A 84 2.66 2.94 -10.40
C TYR A 84 4.17 3.13 -10.47
N ASN A 85 4.72 3.13 -11.68
CA ASN A 85 6.16 3.28 -11.88
C ASN A 85 6.74 4.62 -11.37
N ASP A 86 5.94 5.68 -11.25
CA ASP A 86 6.34 6.99 -10.70
C ASP A 86 6.25 7.06 -9.15
N MET A 87 5.91 5.94 -8.50
CA MET A 87 5.94 5.79 -7.04
C MET A 87 7.28 5.23 -6.55
N LEU A 88 8.11 4.67 -7.42
CA LEU A 88 9.38 4.03 -7.03
C LEU A 88 10.46 5.07 -6.75
N PHE A 89 11.02 5.02 -5.55
CA PHE A 89 12.24 5.72 -5.15
C PHE A 89 13.38 4.72 -4.95
N GLN A 90 14.61 5.20 -5.14
CA GLN A 90 15.80 4.43 -4.81
C GLN A 90 16.07 4.48 -3.30
N SER A 91 16.63 3.42 -2.74
CA SER A 91 17.15 3.46 -1.37
C SER A 91 18.20 4.56 -1.24
N GLY A 92 18.14 5.33 -0.15
CA GLY A 92 18.99 6.50 0.10
C GLY A 92 18.59 7.75 -0.70
N ALA A 93 17.49 7.73 -1.44
CA ALA A 93 16.97 8.92 -2.09
C ALA A 93 16.31 9.89 -1.10
N THR A 94 16.11 11.12 -1.56
CA THR A 94 15.31 12.11 -0.85
C THR A 94 14.00 12.35 -1.59
N VAL A 95 12.88 12.17 -0.90
CA VAL A 95 11.56 12.56 -1.38
C VAL A 95 11.52 14.09 -1.56
N PRO A 96 11.14 14.60 -2.75
CA PRO A 96 11.09 16.04 -2.99
C PRO A 96 10.08 16.76 -2.10
N ALA A 97 10.42 17.99 -1.68
CA ALA A 97 9.53 18.85 -0.91
C ALA A 97 8.20 19.07 -1.66
N GLY A 98 7.08 18.97 -0.94
CA GLY A 98 5.74 19.11 -1.52
C GLY A 98 5.32 17.97 -2.47
N ARG A 99 6.06 16.85 -2.50
CA ARG A 99 5.63 15.66 -3.26
C ARG A 99 4.33 15.08 -2.70
N PHE A 100 4.19 15.06 -1.38
CA PHE A 100 3.08 14.45 -0.63
C PHE A 100 2.37 15.47 0.27
N ILE A 101 1.20 15.09 0.79
CA ILE A 101 0.35 15.92 1.66
C ILE A 101 0.71 15.68 3.14
N GLN A 102 0.56 14.45 3.61
CA GLN A 102 0.81 14.00 4.98
C GLN A 102 1.42 12.60 4.94
N PRO A 103 2.68 12.47 4.50
CA PRO A 103 3.28 11.18 4.26
C PRO A 103 3.57 10.42 5.56
N ARG A 104 3.37 9.11 5.49
CA ARG A 104 3.80 8.16 6.52
C ARG A 104 4.62 7.04 5.90
N ILE A 105 5.44 6.39 6.70
CA ILE A 105 6.20 5.22 6.25
C ILE A 105 5.71 3.96 6.96
N GLU A 106 5.74 2.85 6.23
CA GLU A 106 5.55 1.50 6.71
C GLU A 106 6.71 0.60 6.25
N ALA A 107 6.95 -0.50 6.97
CA ALA A 107 8.02 -1.46 6.68
C ALA A 107 7.42 -2.81 6.30
N GLU A 108 7.82 -3.29 5.13
CA GLU A 108 7.22 -4.46 4.47
C GLU A 108 8.26 -5.40 3.87
N ILE A 109 7.78 -6.54 3.36
CA ILE A 109 8.52 -7.42 2.46
C ILE A 109 7.87 -7.30 1.08
N ALA A 110 8.68 -7.01 0.06
CA ALA A 110 8.22 -7.03 -1.32
C ALA A 110 8.49 -8.39 -1.96
N PHE A 111 7.51 -8.87 -2.74
CA PHE A 111 7.60 -10.04 -3.59
C PHE A 111 7.66 -9.57 -5.04
N VAL A 112 8.73 -9.91 -5.75
CA VAL A 112 8.85 -9.60 -7.17
C VAL A 112 8.54 -10.85 -7.97
N MET A 113 7.57 -10.75 -8.88
CA MET A 113 6.96 -11.91 -9.52
C MET A 113 7.69 -12.30 -10.82
N LYS A 114 7.91 -13.60 -11.06
CA LYS A 114 8.34 -14.15 -12.36
C LYS A 114 7.21 -14.88 -13.10
N GLY A 115 6.16 -15.29 -12.37
CA GLY A 115 5.00 -15.98 -12.91
C GLY A 115 3.71 -15.22 -12.62
N PRO A 116 2.67 -15.39 -13.45
CA PRO A 116 1.36 -14.80 -13.17
C PRO A 116 0.66 -15.51 -12.01
N LEU A 117 -0.20 -14.80 -11.28
CA LEU A 117 -1.12 -15.37 -10.29
C LEU A 117 -2.53 -14.83 -10.52
N SER A 118 -3.53 -15.72 -10.51
CA SER A 118 -4.92 -15.37 -10.73
C SER A 118 -5.84 -16.35 -10.02
N GLY A 119 -6.90 -15.85 -9.41
CA GLY A 119 -7.93 -16.67 -8.78
C GLY A 119 -7.45 -17.36 -7.51
N SER A 120 -7.96 -18.57 -7.28
CA SER A 120 -7.62 -19.36 -6.08
C SER A 120 -6.25 -20.01 -6.26
N VAL A 121 -5.25 -19.54 -5.52
CA VAL A 121 -3.87 -20.06 -5.53
C VAL A 121 -3.47 -20.55 -4.14
N THR A 122 -2.49 -21.44 -4.04
CA THR A 122 -1.93 -21.86 -2.76
C THR A 122 -0.70 -21.04 -2.40
N ARG A 123 -0.24 -21.16 -1.15
CA ARG A 123 1.02 -20.57 -0.68
C ARG A 123 2.21 -21.00 -1.55
N GLU A 124 2.28 -22.28 -1.90
CA GLU A 124 3.35 -22.86 -2.72
C GLU A 124 3.33 -22.29 -4.14
N ALA A 125 2.12 -22.08 -4.70
CA ALA A 125 1.98 -21.44 -6.01
C ALA A 125 2.49 -20.00 -6.00
N VAL A 126 2.24 -19.24 -4.91
CA VAL A 126 2.80 -17.89 -4.74
C VAL A 126 4.32 -17.93 -4.71
N LEU A 127 4.91 -18.80 -3.89
CA LEU A 127 6.37 -18.94 -3.80
C LEU A 127 6.99 -19.34 -5.14
N ALA A 128 6.38 -20.30 -5.85
CA ALA A 128 6.84 -20.73 -7.16
C ALA A 128 6.77 -19.62 -8.22
N ALA A 129 5.75 -18.75 -8.15
CA ALA A 129 5.60 -17.60 -9.02
C ALA A 129 6.47 -16.40 -8.63
N THR A 130 7.09 -16.42 -7.44
CA THR A 130 7.97 -15.36 -6.94
C THR A 130 9.39 -15.56 -7.50
N ASP A 131 9.94 -14.50 -8.07
CA ASP A 131 11.34 -14.46 -8.52
C ASP A 131 12.27 -14.31 -7.31
N TYR A 132 12.06 -13.24 -6.55
CA TYR A 132 12.78 -12.97 -5.33
C TYR A 132 11.92 -12.14 -4.36
N VAL A 133 12.35 -12.12 -3.11
CA VAL A 133 11.86 -11.23 -2.07
C VAL A 133 12.95 -10.24 -1.66
N THR A 134 12.55 -9.06 -1.22
CA THR A 134 13.44 -7.98 -0.80
C THR A 134 12.78 -7.17 0.32
N PRO A 135 13.56 -6.52 1.21
CA PRO A 135 13.01 -5.47 2.06
C PRO A 135 12.28 -4.42 1.21
N ALA A 136 11.26 -3.79 1.78
CA ALA A 136 10.58 -2.65 1.16
C ALA A 136 10.02 -1.67 2.20
N LEU A 137 10.06 -0.38 1.86
CA LEU A 137 9.28 0.64 2.56
C LEU A 137 8.09 1.06 1.69
N GLU A 138 6.91 1.13 2.28
CA GLU A 138 5.78 1.81 1.68
C GLU A 138 5.72 3.26 2.20
N ILE A 139 5.60 4.22 1.29
CA ILE A 139 5.25 5.60 1.61
C ILE A 139 3.74 5.73 1.39
N LEU A 140 3.01 5.92 2.48
CA LEU A 140 1.60 6.25 2.46
C LEU A 140 1.41 7.75 2.35
N ASP A 141 0.30 8.17 1.74
CA ASP A 141 -0.19 9.54 1.78
C ASP A 141 -1.73 9.52 1.76
N THR A 142 -2.37 10.64 2.04
CA THR A 142 -3.82 10.68 2.18
C THR A 142 -4.43 11.93 1.57
N ARG A 143 -5.22 11.74 0.52
CA ARG A 143 -5.98 12.79 -0.15
C ARG A 143 -7.34 13.02 0.50
N ILE A 144 -7.78 12.14 1.39
CA ILE A 144 -9.00 12.33 2.20
C ILE A 144 -8.60 12.66 3.65
N LEU A 145 -9.32 13.59 4.28
CA LEU A 145 -9.19 13.87 5.71
C LEU A 145 -9.30 12.59 6.56
N ARG A 146 -8.60 12.54 7.70
CA ARG A 146 -8.73 11.42 8.67
C ARG A 146 -9.95 11.57 9.57
N HIS A 147 -10.34 12.81 9.85
CA HIS A 147 -11.56 13.15 10.57
C HIS A 147 -12.20 14.36 9.90
N ASP A 148 -13.52 14.36 9.83
CA ASP A 148 -14.27 15.54 9.42
C ASP A 148 -14.23 16.59 10.54
N PRO A 149 -13.74 17.82 10.28
CA PRO A 149 -13.56 18.84 11.31
C PRO A 149 -14.87 19.38 11.88
N ALA A 150 -15.98 19.28 11.14
CA ALA A 150 -17.27 19.81 11.59
C ALA A 150 -18.03 18.82 12.49
N THR A 151 -17.97 17.54 12.17
CA THR A 151 -18.74 16.48 12.85
C THR A 151 -17.90 15.60 13.76
N GLY A 152 -16.57 15.62 13.63
CA GLY A 152 -15.66 14.70 14.30
C GLY A 152 -15.69 13.28 13.72
N THR A 153 -16.49 13.03 12.68
CA THR A 153 -16.63 11.71 12.06
C THR A 153 -15.26 11.22 11.58
N ALA A 154 -14.87 10.02 11.99
CA ALA A 154 -13.63 9.39 11.53
C ALA A 154 -13.78 8.81 10.13
N ARG A 155 -12.69 8.82 9.38
CA ARG A 155 -12.56 8.16 8.09
C ARG A 155 -12.86 6.66 8.19
N LYS A 156 -13.55 6.12 7.20
CA LYS A 156 -13.87 4.68 7.08
C LYS A 156 -12.99 4.00 6.04
N ILE A 157 -13.00 2.67 6.00
CA ILE A 157 -12.26 1.88 5.00
C ILE A 157 -12.58 2.31 3.56
N PHE A 158 -13.83 2.61 3.24
CA PHE A 158 -14.26 2.99 1.89
C PHE A 158 -13.51 4.23 1.38
N ASP A 159 -13.24 5.18 2.26
CA ASP A 159 -12.46 6.37 1.95
C ASP A 159 -11.03 5.97 1.59
N THR A 160 -10.37 5.17 2.43
CA THR A 160 -8.99 4.71 2.21
C THR A 160 -8.87 3.89 0.91
N VAL A 161 -9.80 2.96 0.66
CA VAL A 161 -9.82 2.12 -0.54
C VAL A 161 -10.02 2.95 -1.80
N ALA A 162 -10.99 3.87 -1.77
CA ALA A 162 -11.23 4.81 -2.85
C ALA A 162 -9.99 5.65 -3.11
N ASP A 163 -9.28 6.08 -2.07
CA ASP A 163 -8.01 6.79 -2.14
C ASP A 163 -6.80 5.89 -2.46
N ASN A 164 -6.98 4.91 -3.35
CA ASN A 164 -5.97 3.94 -3.76
C ASN A 164 -5.22 3.28 -2.58
N ALA A 165 -5.96 2.92 -1.52
CA ALA A 165 -5.42 2.34 -0.29
C ALA A 165 -4.28 3.16 0.34
N ALA A 166 -4.38 4.49 0.28
CA ALA A 166 -3.38 5.44 0.77
C ALA A 166 -1.99 5.36 0.10
N ASN A 167 -1.86 4.73 -1.08
CA ASN A 167 -0.57 4.61 -1.77
C ASN A 167 0.00 5.97 -2.17
N ALA A 168 1.32 6.13 -2.07
CA ALA A 168 2.00 7.33 -2.54
C ALA A 168 3.42 7.08 -3.11
N GLY A 169 4.19 6.19 -2.49
CA GLY A 169 5.56 5.87 -2.89
C GLY A 169 6.00 4.50 -2.39
N ILE A 170 7.05 3.95 -2.98
CA ILE A 170 7.69 2.71 -2.52
C ILE A 170 9.20 2.83 -2.65
N VAL A 171 9.91 2.16 -1.74
CA VAL A 171 11.36 2.02 -1.78
C VAL A 171 11.69 0.53 -1.69
N LEU A 172 12.47 0.02 -2.63
CA LEU A 172 12.91 -1.38 -2.61
C LEU A 172 14.35 -1.47 -2.12
N GLY A 173 14.63 -2.53 -1.37
CA GLY A 173 15.98 -2.91 -0.99
C GLY A 173 16.79 -3.37 -2.21
N GLU A 174 18.11 -3.35 -2.06
CA GLU A 174 19.03 -3.81 -3.10
C GLU A 174 19.27 -5.32 -3.03
N THR A 175 19.15 -5.91 -1.85
CA THR A 175 19.37 -7.35 -1.61
C THR A 175 18.17 -8.17 -2.08
N ARG A 176 18.43 -9.15 -2.94
CA ARG A 176 17.43 -10.08 -3.45
C ARG A 176 17.66 -11.45 -2.83
N HIS A 177 16.61 -12.03 -2.27
CA HIS A 177 16.64 -13.36 -1.67
C HIS A 177 15.68 -14.29 -2.41
N ALA A 178 16.03 -15.57 -2.50
CA ALA A 178 15.05 -16.57 -2.91
C ALA A 178 13.89 -16.58 -1.89
N PRO A 179 12.64 -16.78 -2.34
CA PRO A 179 11.46 -16.64 -1.47
C PRO A 179 11.40 -17.70 -0.34
N ASP A 180 12.20 -18.76 -0.42
CA ASP A 180 12.35 -19.83 0.54
C ASP A 180 13.72 -19.84 1.25
N ALA A 181 14.57 -18.83 1.02
CA ALA A 181 15.90 -18.75 1.63
C ALA A 181 15.86 -18.51 3.15
N VAL A 182 14.79 -17.87 3.64
CA VAL A 182 14.56 -17.55 5.06
C VAL A 182 13.10 -17.75 5.43
N ASP A 183 12.81 -17.97 6.71
CA ASP A 183 11.43 -17.90 7.20
C ASP A 183 10.97 -16.42 7.23
N LEU A 184 10.14 -16.04 6.26
CA LEU A 184 9.64 -14.67 6.11
C LEU A 184 8.82 -14.21 7.32
N ARG A 185 8.28 -15.12 8.13
CA ARG A 185 7.58 -14.79 9.38
C ARG A 185 8.52 -14.21 10.43
N TRP A 186 9.79 -14.62 10.41
CA TRP A 186 10.85 -14.15 11.30
C TRP A 186 11.70 -13.03 10.68
N THR A 187 11.44 -12.68 9.43
CA THR A 187 12.05 -11.50 8.81
C THR A 187 11.37 -10.26 9.36
N GLY A 188 12.13 -9.35 9.96
CA GLY A 188 11.60 -8.14 10.58
C GLY A 188 12.45 -6.93 10.29
N ALA A 189 12.05 -5.79 10.83
CA ALA A 189 12.83 -4.56 10.74
C ALA A 189 12.89 -3.82 12.07
N ILE A 190 14.02 -3.14 12.28
CA ILE A 190 14.17 -2.04 13.22
C ILE A 190 14.10 -0.75 12.39
N LEU A 191 12.99 -0.02 12.50
CA LEU A 191 12.83 1.25 11.81
C LEU A 191 13.22 2.40 12.73
N ARG A 192 14.16 3.21 12.25
CA ARG A 192 14.64 4.41 12.89
C ARG A 192 14.10 5.65 12.19
N LYS A 193 13.59 6.58 12.98
CA LYS A 193 13.25 7.92 12.58
C LYS A 193 14.24 8.87 13.23
N ASP A 194 14.92 9.68 12.43
CA ASP A 194 15.89 10.68 12.89
C ASP A 194 16.97 10.07 13.82
N GLY A 195 17.40 8.84 13.50
CA GLY A 195 18.42 8.08 14.24
C GLY A 195 17.89 7.29 15.46
N ALA A 196 16.69 7.58 15.96
CA ALA A 196 16.09 6.88 17.09
C ALA A 196 15.21 5.71 16.61
N VAL A 197 15.21 4.59 17.35
CA VAL A 197 14.29 3.47 17.06
C VAL A 197 12.87 3.92 17.38
N GLU A 198 12.02 3.93 16.37
CA GLU A 198 10.61 4.33 16.49
C GLU A 198 9.69 3.11 16.48
N ALA A 199 10.01 2.09 15.68
CA ALA A 199 9.24 0.86 15.63
C ALA A 199 10.11 -0.36 15.35
N THR A 200 9.62 -1.51 15.78
CA THR A 200 10.14 -2.83 15.44
C THR A 200 8.97 -3.76 15.11
N GLY A 201 9.17 -4.67 14.18
CA GLY A 201 8.15 -5.66 13.85
C GLY A 201 8.71 -6.88 13.12
N LEU A 202 7.92 -7.94 13.05
CA LEU A 202 8.24 -9.21 12.38
C LEU A 202 7.17 -9.52 11.33
N GLY A 203 7.56 -10.15 10.23
CA GLY A 203 6.68 -10.49 9.12
C GLY A 203 5.45 -11.32 9.52
N ALA A 204 5.51 -12.10 10.60
CA ALA A 204 4.36 -12.82 11.17
C ALA A 204 3.18 -11.89 11.55
N ALA A 205 3.43 -10.59 11.80
CA ALA A 205 2.37 -9.62 12.03
C ALA A 205 1.47 -9.42 10.79
N VAL A 206 1.95 -9.81 9.60
CA VAL A 206 1.23 -9.76 8.34
C VAL A 206 0.49 -11.08 8.13
N LEU A 207 -0.73 -11.18 8.66
CA LEU A 207 -1.61 -12.34 8.47
C LEU A 207 -0.96 -13.70 8.83
N ASP A 208 -0.12 -13.74 9.88
CA ASP A 208 0.71 -14.89 10.31
C ASP A 208 1.83 -15.30 9.33
N ASP A 209 1.62 -15.09 8.03
CA ASP A 209 2.59 -15.30 6.95
C ASP A 209 2.42 -14.21 5.87
N PRO A 210 3.48 -13.44 5.53
CA PRO A 210 3.46 -12.45 4.45
C PRO A 210 2.94 -12.98 3.10
N VAL A 211 3.09 -14.28 2.82
CA VAL A 211 2.58 -14.92 1.60
C VAL A 211 1.05 -14.97 1.57
N THR A 212 0.38 -14.99 2.72
CA THR A 212 -1.09 -15.06 2.84
C THR A 212 -1.78 -13.89 2.17
N GLY A 213 -1.17 -12.69 2.23
CA GLY A 213 -1.69 -11.50 1.55
C GLY A 213 -1.76 -11.69 0.03
N LEU A 214 -0.74 -12.33 -0.56
CA LEU A 214 -0.68 -12.58 -2.01
C LEU A 214 -1.72 -13.62 -2.45
N VAL A 215 -1.96 -14.65 -1.64
CA VAL A 215 -3.04 -15.62 -1.86
C VAL A 215 -4.39 -14.91 -1.91
N TRP A 216 -4.65 -14.01 -0.95
CA TRP A 216 -5.86 -13.21 -0.93
C TRP A 216 -5.95 -12.28 -2.15
N LEU A 217 -4.84 -11.60 -2.50
CA LEU A 217 -4.81 -10.64 -3.60
C LEU A 217 -5.11 -11.31 -4.94
N ALA A 218 -4.52 -12.47 -5.23
CA ALA A 218 -4.77 -13.22 -6.46
C ALA A 218 -6.25 -13.58 -6.63
N ARG A 219 -6.92 -13.98 -5.54
CA ARG A 219 -8.37 -14.26 -5.54
C ARG A 219 -9.18 -12.99 -5.79
N ARG A 220 -8.85 -11.90 -5.08
CA ARG A 220 -9.54 -10.62 -5.23
C ARG A 220 -9.43 -10.09 -6.66
N MET A 221 -8.24 -10.10 -7.24
CA MET A 221 -8.03 -9.61 -8.61
C MET A 221 -8.94 -10.30 -9.63
N GLY A 222 -9.17 -11.60 -9.47
CA GLY A 222 -10.11 -12.34 -10.32
C GLY A 222 -11.54 -11.80 -10.29
N GLN A 223 -11.98 -11.16 -9.20
CA GLN A 223 -13.30 -10.54 -9.09
C GLN A 223 -13.43 -9.30 -9.98
N TYR A 224 -12.32 -8.68 -10.35
CA TYR A 224 -12.25 -7.45 -11.16
C TYR A 224 -11.64 -7.71 -12.55
N ALA A 225 -11.59 -8.97 -13.00
CA ALA A 225 -10.94 -9.39 -14.24
C ALA A 225 -9.47 -8.94 -14.34
N GLN A 226 -8.78 -8.85 -13.20
CA GLN A 226 -7.36 -8.53 -13.07
C GLN A 226 -6.57 -9.79 -12.71
N ARG A 227 -5.24 -9.71 -12.83
CA ARG A 227 -4.30 -10.73 -12.33
C ARG A 227 -2.97 -10.09 -11.97
N ILE A 228 -2.18 -10.80 -11.15
CA ILE A 228 -0.78 -10.45 -10.90
C ILE A 228 0.02 -10.89 -12.12
N GLU A 229 0.82 -10.00 -12.69
CA GLU A 229 1.62 -10.25 -13.88
C GLU A 229 3.12 -10.45 -13.54
N PRO A 230 3.86 -11.22 -14.35
CA PRO A 230 5.32 -11.27 -14.26
C PRO A 230 5.95 -9.86 -14.31
N GLY A 231 6.98 -9.66 -13.50
CA GLY A 231 7.68 -8.39 -13.33
C GLY A 231 7.02 -7.42 -12.34
N GLN A 232 5.80 -7.71 -11.86
CA GLN A 232 5.14 -6.86 -10.88
C GLN A 232 5.74 -7.04 -9.47
N VAL A 233 5.67 -5.97 -8.69
CA VAL A 233 6.06 -5.92 -7.28
C VAL A 233 4.81 -6.02 -6.41
N ILE A 234 4.77 -6.94 -5.47
CA ILE A 234 3.70 -7.04 -4.48
C ILE A 234 4.24 -6.69 -3.09
N LEU A 235 3.70 -5.63 -2.49
CA LEU A 235 3.92 -5.27 -1.10
C LEU A 235 2.95 -6.08 -0.21
N SER A 236 3.49 -6.93 0.67
CA SER A 236 2.73 -7.94 1.41
C SER A 236 1.82 -7.39 2.50
N GLY A 237 2.07 -6.15 2.92
CA GLY A 237 1.52 -5.49 4.09
C GLY A 237 2.59 -5.24 5.16
N SER A 238 2.38 -4.17 5.91
CA SER A 238 3.28 -3.72 6.97
C SER A 238 3.21 -4.57 8.23
N PHE A 239 4.37 -4.78 8.84
CA PHE A 239 4.50 -5.36 10.18
C PHE A 239 4.81 -4.31 11.27
N ILE A 240 4.77 -3.03 10.93
CA ILE A 240 4.82 -1.90 11.88
C ILE A 240 3.62 -0.97 11.69
N ALA A 241 3.29 -0.17 12.70
CA ALA A 241 2.34 0.91 12.52
C ALA A 241 2.93 2.01 11.62
N PRO A 242 2.11 2.74 10.83
CA PRO A 242 2.57 3.88 10.05
C PRO A 242 3.23 4.96 10.92
N ILE A 243 4.40 5.45 10.50
CA ILE A 243 5.13 6.52 11.20
C ILE A 243 5.05 7.81 10.39
N GLU A 244 4.68 8.92 11.04
CA GLU A 244 4.59 10.25 10.40
C GLU A 244 5.97 10.76 9.96
N CYS A 245 6.04 11.21 8.70
CA CYS A 245 7.27 11.66 8.05
C CYS A 245 7.15 13.12 7.56
N PRO A 246 7.01 14.12 8.45
CA PRO A 246 7.00 15.52 8.04
C PRO A 246 8.30 15.91 7.31
N PRO A 247 8.33 17.05 6.59
CA PRO A 247 9.55 17.56 5.96
C PRO A 247 10.76 17.56 6.91
N GLY A 248 11.92 17.14 6.39
CA GLY A 248 13.17 16.97 7.15
C GLY A 248 13.33 15.62 7.87
N THR A 249 12.36 14.71 7.79
CA THR A 249 12.45 13.38 8.43
C THR A 249 13.46 12.48 7.70
N ALA A 250 14.33 11.80 8.45
CA ALA A 250 15.18 10.73 7.95
C ALA A 250 14.68 9.36 8.42
N ILE A 251 14.49 8.42 7.47
CA ILE A 251 14.07 7.05 7.77
C ILE A 251 15.18 6.07 7.39
N ALA A 252 15.53 5.19 8.32
CA ALA A 252 16.39 4.04 8.07
C ALA A 252 15.75 2.78 8.66
N ALA A 253 15.59 1.74 7.85
CA ALA A 253 15.07 0.46 8.27
C ALA A 253 16.12 -0.63 8.11
N ASP A 254 16.48 -1.26 9.23
CA ASP A 254 17.44 -2.36 9.28
C ASP A 254 16.67 -3.68 9.41
N TYR A 255 16.76 -4.52 8.38
CA TYR A 255 16.15 -5.85 8.37
C TYR A 255 17.17 -6.95 8.73
N GLY A 256 18.30 -6.57 9.33
CA GLY A 256 19.38 -7.47 9.70
C GLY A 256 19.96 -8.17 8.46
N PRO A 257 20.10 -9.50 8.46
CA PRO A 257 20.62 -10.24 7.30
C PRO A 257 19.78 -10.10 6.02
N PHE A 258 18.51 -9.68 6.13
CA PHE A 258 17.64 -9.51 4.98
C PHE A 258 17.93 -8.23 4.18
N GLY A 259 18.65 -7.27 4.77
CA GLY A 259 19.12 -6.05 4.10
C GLY A 259 18.70 -4.77 4.81
N GLN A 260 18.96 -3.63 4.18
CA GLN A 260 18.67 -2.32 4.75
C GLN A 260 18.10 -1.39 3.68
N ILE A 261 17.25 -0.45 4.11
CA ILE A 261 16.67 0.58 3.25
C ILE A 261 16.71 1.91 3.99
N SER A 262 16.95 2.99 3.27
CA SER A 262 16.73 4.34 3.79
C SER A 262 15.98 5.21 2.80
N ILE A 263 15.33 6.26 3.31
CA ILE A 263 14.70 7.31 2.52
C ILE A 263 14.61 8.57 3.40
N ASP A 264 14.93 9.72 2.81
CA ASP A 264 14.81 11.01 3.49
C ASP A 264 13.65 11.83 2.90
N PHE A 265 13.12 12.77 3.68
CA PHE A 265 12.10 13.72 3.24
C PHE A 265 12.67 15.12 3.28
N ALA A 266 12.71 15.80 2.13
CA ALA A 266 13.21 17.18 2.02
C ALA A 266 12.40 18.19 2.83
#